data_AF-A0A6L4A1P7-F1
#
_entry.id   AF-A0A6L4A1P7-F1
#
_cell.length_a   1.000
_cell.length_b   1.000
_cell.length_c   1.000
_cell.angle_alpha   90.00
_cell.angle_beta   90.00
_cell.angle_gamma   90.00
#
_symmetry.space_group_name_H-M   'P 1'
#
loop_
_entity.id
_entity.type
_entity.pdbx_description
1 polymer ?
#
loop_
_entity_poly.entity_id
_entity_poly.type
_entity_poly.pdbx_seq_one_letter_code
_entity_poly.pdbx_strand_id
1 'polypeptide(L)'
;MDAADFDKGLFMNSQWIEVAIEVKPEDADAVSDLLQQYGHQGVVIERAGYFIETWEDEVPPVDKLEVRAYFPADASAPDKR
;
A
#
# COMPACT_ATOMS: atom_id res chain seq x y z
N MET A 1 -5.34 6.53 -38.81
CA MET A 1 -5.20 6.16 -37.39
C MET A 1 -4.09 5.14 -37.32
N ASP A 2 -2.97 5.55 -36.75
CA ASP A 2 -1.71 4.80 -36.76
C ASP A 2 -1.62 3.90 -35.51
N ALA A 3 -0.88 2.79 -35.58
CA ALA A 3 -0.75 1.86 -34.45
C ALA A 3 -0.10 2.51 -33.22
N ALA A 4 0.67 3.58 -33.43
CA ALA A 4 1.28 4.40 -32.38
C ALA A 4 0.29 5.25 -31.57
N ASP A 5 -0.93 5.50 -32.07
CA ASP A 5 -1.97 6.23 -31.32
C ASP A 5 -2.69 5.33 -30.31
N PHE A 6 -2.79 4.02 -30.58
CA PHE A 6 -3.39 3.05 -29.66
C PHE A 6 -2.53 2.83 -28.42
N ASP A 7 -1.21 2.84 -28.59
CA ASP A 7 -0.22 2.65 -27.54
C ASP A 7 -0.20 3.86 -26.58
N LYS A 8 -0.26 5.08 -27.12
CA LYS A 8 -0.28 6.30 -26.31
C LYS A 8 -1.55 6.47 -25.47
N GLY A 9 -2.69 5.97 -25.95
CA GLY A 9 -3.96 6.04 -25.22
C GLY A 9 -4.07 5.05 -24.06
N LEU A 10 -3.34 3.93 -24.11
CA LEU A 10 -3.36 2.88 -23.08
C LEU A 10 -2.34 3.12 -21.95
N PHE A 11 -1.24 3.82 -22.25
CA PHE A 11 -0.16 4.13 -21.30
C PHE A 11 -0.25 5.54 -20.68
N MET A 12 -1.20 6.37 -21.09
CA MET A 12 -1.50 7.64 -20.42
C MET A 12 -2.35 7.40 -19.16
N ASN A 13 -1.66 7.21 -18.02
CA ASN A 13 -2.11 7.50 -16.64
C ASN A 13 -2.62 6.36 -15.74
N SER A 14 -1.96 5.19 -15.70
CA SER A 14 -2.00 4.39 -14.45
C SER A 14 -1.14 5.06 -13.38
N GLN A 15 -1.58 6.20 -12.88
CA GLN A 15 -1.01 6.87 -11.73
C GLN A 15 -1.47 6.10 -10.48
N TRP A 16 -0.57 5.82 -9.55
CA TRP A 16 -0.88 5.10 -8.32
C TRP A 16 -0.53 5.95 -7.11
N ILE A 17 -1.36 5.89 -6.07
CA ILE A 17 -1.10 6.49 -4.77
C ILE A 17 -0.73 5.35 -3.82
N GLU A 18 0.48 5.42 -3.25
CA GLU A 18 0.86 4.59 -2.12
C GLU A 18 0.42 5.28 -0.83
N VAL A 19 -0.27 4.52 0.03
CA VAL A 19 -0.60 4.94 1.40
C VAL A 19 0.09 3.98 2.34
N ALA A 20 1.06 4.48 3.11
CA ALA A 20 1.78 3.75 4.13
C ALA A 20 1.50 4.39 5.50
N ILE A 21 1.00 3.60 6.44
CA ILE A 21 0.62 4.08 7.78
C ILE A 21 1.42 3.31 8.81
N GLU A 22 2.21 4.02 9.61
CA GLU A 22 2.89 3.46 10.77
C GLU A 22 1.90 3.37 11.95
N VAL A 23 1.73 2.17 12.49
CA VAL A 23 0.78 1.84 13.55
C VAL A 23 1.44 0.98 14.61
N LYS A 24 0.80 0.88 15.77
CA LYS A 24 1.17 -0.15 16.76
C LYS A 24 0.65 -1.52 16.32
N PRO A 25 1.26 -2.63 16.79
CA PRO A 25 0.81 -3.97 16.45
C PRO A 25 -0.67 -4.22 16.75
N GLU A 26 -1.21 -3.71 17.86
CA GLU A 26 -2.61 -3.90 18.23
C GLU A 26 -3.62 -3.22 17.28
N ASP A 27 -3.18 -2.22 16.50
CA ASP A 27 -4.02 -1.44 15.59
C ASP A 27 -3.92 -1.92 14.13
N ALA A 28 -2.94 -2.78 13.81
CA ALA A 28 -2.61 -3.14 12.43
C ALA A 28 -3.75 -3.87 11.72
N ASP A 29 -4.47 -4.76 12.41
CA ASP A 29 -5.62 -5.46 11.85
C ASP A 29 -6.75 -4.50 11.47
N ALA A 30 -7.06 -3.54 12.36
CA ALA A 30 -8.12 -2.56 12.11
C ALA A 30 -7.79 -1.65 10.91
N VAL A 31 -6.51 -1.25 10.76
CA VAL A 31 -6.06 -0.46 9.62
C VAL A 31 -6.01 -1.30 8.34
N SER A 32 -5.61 -2.57 8.43
CA SER A 32 -5.64 -3.51 7.30
C SER A 32 -7.06 -3.71 6.78
N ASP A 33 -8.03 -3.95 7.67
CA ASP A 33 -9.45 -4.09 7.30
C ASP A 33 -10.00 -2.85 6.62
N LEU A 34 -9.59 -1.66 7.07
CA LEU A 34 -9.97 -0.40 6.43
C LEU A 34 -9.34 -0.27 5.03
N LEU A 35 -8.03 -0.49 4.91
CA LEU A 35 -7.32 -0.33 3.64
C LEU A 35 -7.73 -1.40 2.62
N GLN A 36 -8.06 -2.62 3.04
CA GLN A 36 -8.56 -3.67 2.14
C GLN A 36 -9.89 -3.30 1.45
N GLN A 37 -10.72 -2.46 2.07
CA GLN A 37 -11.99 -2.04 1.46
C GLN A 37 -11.81 -1.18 0.22
N TYR A 38 -10.66 -0.49 0.12
CA TYR A 38 -10.45 0.56 -0.87
C TYR A 38 -9.18 0.34 -1.71
N GLY A 39 -8.20 -0.41 -1.21
CA GLY A 39 -6.93 -0.68 -1.86
C GLY A 39 -7.03 -1.71 -2.97
N HIS A 40 -6.20 -1.55 -4.00
CA HIS A 40 -6.10 -2.49 -5.10
C HIS A 40 -5.21 -3.68 -4.71
N GLN A 41 -5.70 -4.91 -4.91
CA GLN A 41 -4.97 -6.18 -4.72
C GLN A 41 -4.42 -6.42 -3.29
N GLY A 42 -5.07 -5.87 -2.26
CA GLY A 42 -4.82 -6.20 -0.86
C GLY A 42 -3.93 -5.22 -0.10
N VAL A 43 -3.44 -5.65 1.07
CA VAL A 43 -2.67 -4.86 2.02
C VAL A 43 -1.38 -5.59 2.37
N VAL A 44 -0.29 -4.85 2.49
CA VAL A 44 1.01 -5.33 2.95
C VAL A 44 1.24 -4.83 4.38
N ILE A 45 1.70 -5.71 5.27
CA ILE A 45 2.09 -5.34 6.65
C ILE A 45 3.57 -5.66 6.79
N GLU A 46 4.38 -4.63 7.02
CA GLU A 46 5.83 -4.74 7.23
C GLU A 46 6.21 -4.28 8.63
N ARG A 47 7.36 -4.73 9.10
CA ARG A 47 7.93 -4.24 10.35
C ARG A 47 8.61 -2.90 10.09
N ALA A 48 8.16 -1.84 10.75
CA ALA A 48 8.77 -0.53 10.58
C ALA A 48 10.10 -0.44 11.35
N GLY A 49 11.16 0.03 10.68
CA GLY A 49 12.34 0.57 11.35
C GLY A 49 13.45 -0.40 11.81
N TYR A 50 13.53 -1.63 11.31
CA TYR A 50 14.63 -2.53 11.66
C TYR A 50 15.76 -2.55 10.64
N PHE A 51 16.96 -2.18 11.11
CA PHE A 51 18.20 -2.29 10.35
C PHE A 51 18.66 -3.75 10.27
N ILE A 52 19.12 -4.14 9.08
CA ILE A 52 19.49 -5.50 8.66
C ILE A 52 20.65 -6.09 9.49
N GLU A 53 21.32 -5.29 10.33
CA GLU A 53 22.53 -5.67 11.07
C GLU A 53 22.27 -6.15 12.51
N THR A 54 21.08 -6.71 12.80
CA THR A 54 20.76 -7.29 14.12
C THR A 54 20.84 -8.81 14.04
N TRP A 55 21.60 -9.46 14.95
CA TRP A 55 21.65 -10.91 15.07
C TRP A 55 20.28 -11.46 15.53
N GLU A 56 19.96 -12.71 15.18
CA GLU A 56 18.61 -13.31 15.34
C GLU A 56 18.10 -13.27 16.80
N ASP A 57 19.03 -13.30 17.76
CA ASP A 57 18.82 -13.26 19.20
C ASP A 57 18.75 -11.84 19.80
N GLU A 58 19.09 -10.81 19.02
CA GLU A 58 19.08 -9.41 19.45
C GLU A 58 17.90 -8.61 18.88
N VAL A 59 17.01 -9.28 18.13
CA VAL A 59 15.84 -8.67 17.52
C VAL A 59 14.88 -8.19 18.64
N PRO A 60 14.70 -6.88 18.85
CA PRO A 60 13.78 -6.36 19.85
C PRO A 60 12.34 -6.80 19.54
N PRO A 61 11.38 -6.63 20.46
CA PRO A 61 9.95 -6.76 20.13
C PRO A 61 9.54 -5.80 19.01
N VAL A 62 8.47 -6.14 18.28
CA VAL A 62 7.91 -5.25 17.26
C VAL A 62 7.11 -4.15 17.96
N ASP A 63 7.62 -2.93 17.98
CA ASP A 63 6.89 -1.79 18.58
C ASP A 63 6.01 -1.06 17.55
N LYS A 64 6.29 -1.24 16.26
CA LYS A 64 5.59 -0.58 15.16
C LYS A 64 5.53 -1.45 13.92
N LEU A 65 4.42 -1.35 13.21
CA LEU A 65 4.18 -1.95 11.91
C LEU A 65 3.87 -0.85 10.90
N GLU A 66 4.23 -1.06 9.66
CA GLU A 66 3.75 -0.27 8.54
C GLU A 66 2.69 -1.06 7.79
N VAL A 67 1.50 -0.49 7.65
CA VAL A 67 0.41 -1.06 6.85
C VAL A 67 0.30 -0.25 5.56
N ARG A 68 0.42 -0.93 4.42
CA ARG A 68 0.55 -0.30 3.11
C ARG A 68 -0.48 -0.81 2.12
N ALA A 69 -1.05 0.11 1.34
CA ALA A 69 -1.98 -0.18 0.25
C ALA A 69 -1.75 0.77 -0.94
N TYR A 70 -2.17 0.32 -2.12
CA TYR A 70 -2.04 1.07 -3.38
C TYR A 70 -3.42 1.38 -3.95
N PHE A 71 -3.60 2.63 -4.40
CA PHE A 71 -4.86 3.12 -4.93
C PHE A 71 -4.65 3.63 -6.36
N PRO A 72 -5.54 3.30 -7.30
CA PRO A 72 -5.50 3.95 -8.60
C PRO A 72 -5.78 5.44 -8.42
N ALA A 73 -4.90 6.30 -8.94
CA ALA A 73 -5.08 7.75 -8.94
C ALA A 73 -5.97 8.16 -10.13
N ASP A 74 -7.12 7.49 -10.28
CA ASP A 74 -8.15 7.84 -11.23
C ASP A 74 -9.34 8.50 -10.51
N ALA A 75 -10.09 9.34 -11.24
CA ALA A 75 -11.23 10.06 -10.69
C ALA A 75 -12.48 9.17 -10.49
N SER A 76 -12.38 7.86 -10.73
CA SER A 76 -13.50 6.91 -10.75
C SER A 76 -13.69 6.20 -9.42
N ALA A 77 -13.10 6.72 -8.33
CA ALA A 77 -13.35 6.22 -6.98
C ALA A 77 -14.88 6.11 -6.78
N PRO A 78 -15.41 4.91 -6.48
CA PRO A 78 -16.84 4.71 -6.35
C PRO A 78 -17.38 5.62 -5.24
N ASP A 79 -18.49 6.30 -5.53
CA ASP A 79 -19.18 7.14 -4.54
C ASP A 79 -19.42 6.33 -3.26
N LYS A 80 -19.12 6.96 -2.12
CA LYS A 80 -19.19 6.34 -0.78
C LYS A 80 -20.57 5.69 -0.58
N ARG A 81 -20.57 4.38 -0.26
CA ARG A 81 -21.74 3.68 0.30
C ARG A 81 -21.86 3.92 1.79
#